data_AF-A0A346AFT0-F1
#
_entry.id   AF-A0A346AFT0-F1
#
_cell.length_a   1.000
_cell.length_b   1.000
_cell.length_c   1.000
_cell.angle_alpha   90.00
_cell.angle_beta   90.00
_cell.angle_gamma   90.00
#
_symmetry.space_group_name_H-M   'P 1'
#
loop_
_entity.id
_entity.type
_entity.pdbx_description
1 polymer ?
#
loop_
_entity_poly.entity_id
_entity_poly.type
_entity_poly.pdbx_seq_one_letter_code
_entity_poly.pdbx_strand_id
1 'polypeptide(L)' 'MLRVREILLDMKQYHDLLKSILANGTKHLDRTGVGTVSHFGYQTRFDLREIPLGHR' A
#
# COMPACT_ATOMS: atom_id res chain seq x y z
N MET A 1 13.31 -17.37 -9.92
CA MET A 1 12.70 -17.82 -8.65
C MET A 1 12.79 -16.76 -7.54
N LEU A 2 13.93 -16.05 -7.39
CA LEU A 2 14.08 -14.95 -6.40
C LEU A 2 13.15 -13.75 -6.66
N ARG A 3 13.08 -13.26 -7.91
CA ARG A 3 12.26 -12.10 -8.33
C ARG A 3 10.77 -12.17 -7.97
N VAL A 4 10.14 -13.35 -8.02
CA VAL A 4 8.71 -13.50 -7.68
C VAL A 4 8.48 -13.35 -6.18
N ARG A 5 9.43 -13.79 -5.35
CA ARG A 5 9.33 -13.62 -3.89
C ARG A 5 9.40 -12.16 -3.49
N GLU A 6 10.23 -11.36 -4.14
CA GLU A 6 10.41 -9.93 -3.83
C GLU A 6 9.15 -9.12 -4.17
N ILE A 7 8.52 -9.37 -5.33
CA ILE A 7 7.23 -8.74 -5.69
C ILE A 7 6.13 -9.09 -4.68
N LEU A 8 6.09 -10.35 -4.21
CA LEU A 8 5.13 -10.78 -3.19
C LEU A 8 5.37 -10.12 -1.83
N LEU A 9 6.64 -9.82 -1.50
CA LEU A 9 7.02 -9.08 -0.30
C LEU A 9 6.55 -7.61 -0.39
N ASP A 10 6.70 -6.96 -1.54
CA ASP A 10 6.23 -5.57 -1.73
C ASP A 10 4.70 -5.46 -1.67
N MET A 11 3.98 -6.40 -2.31
CA MET A 11 2.52 -6.42 -2.23
C MET A 11 2.02 -6.72 -0.81
N LYS A 12 2.77 -7.49 -0.02
CA LYS A 12 2.45 -7.67 1.40
C LYS A 12 2.50 -6.33 2.15
N GLN A 13 3.52 -5.50 1.93
CA GLN A 13 3.62 -4.19 2.60
C GLN A 13 2.44 -3.27 2.26
N TYR A 14 2.02 -3.25 0.99
CA TYR A 14 0.84 -2.50 0.56
C TYR A 14 -0.45 -3.03 1.17
N HIS A 15 -0.66 -4.35 1.18
CA HIS A 15 -1.84 -4.95 1.78
C HIS A 15 -1.90 -4.75 3.31
N ASP A 16 -0.76 -4.76 3.99
CA ASP A 16 -0.70 -4.50 5.44
C ASP A 16 -1.13 -3.04 5.75
N LEU A 17 -0.73 -2.08 4.92
CA LEU A 17 -1.22 -0.69 5.00
C LEU A 17 -2.75 -0.60 4.80
N LEU A 18 -3.28 -1.26 3.77
CA LEU A 18 -4.73 -1.25 3.53
C LEU A 18 -5.50 -1.85 4.71
N LYS A 19 -5.00 -2.95 5.28
CA LYS A 19 -5.60 -3.57 6.48
C LYS A 19 -5.57 -2.63 7.67
N SER A 20 -4.47 -1.90 7.90
CA SER A 20 -4.41 -0.95 9.01
C SER A 20 -5.38 0.22 8.83
N ILE A 21 -5.56 0.72 7.60
CA ILE A 21 -6.56 1.76 7.30
C ILE A 21 -7.97 1.25 7.57
N LEU A 22 -8.29 0.03 7.13
CA LEU A 22 -9.64 -0.54 7.33
C LEU A 22 -9.93 -0.86 8.81
N ALA A 23 -8.93 -1.28 9.58
CA ALA A 23 -9.10 -1.65 10.99
C ALA A 23 -9.10 -0.44 11.94
N ASN A 24 -8.22 0.54 11.70
CA ASN A 24 -7.93 1.62 12.65
C ASN A 24 -8.14 3.02 12.06
N GLY A 25 -8.65 3.13 10.85
CA GLY A 25 -8.89 4.41 10.19
C GLY A 25 -10.21 5.06 10.62
N THR A 26 -10.27 6.37 10.44
CA THR A 26 -11.46 7.18 10.75
C THR A 26 -12.15 7.58 9.45
N LYS A 27 -13.48 7.55 9.45
CA LYS A 27 -14.30 8.00 8.32
C LYS A 27 -14.38 9.53 8.29
N HIS A 28 -14.14 10.13 7.14
CA HIS A 28 -14.25 11.57 6.92
C HIS A 28 -14.81 11.88 5.54
N LEU A 29 -15.56 12.98 5.41
CA LEU A 29 -15.95 13.52 4.12
C LEU A 29 -14.76 14.23 3.49
N ASP A 30 -14.38 13.84 2.28
CA ASP A 30 -13.25 14.43 1.56
C ASP A 30 -13.73 15.51 0.58
N ARG A 31 -12.78 16.19 -0.08
CA ARG A 31 -13.08 17.28 -1.02
C ARG A 31 -13.89 16.87 -2.25
N THR A 32 -13.95 15.57 -2.56
CA THR A 32 -14.74 15.04 -3.67
C THR A 32 -16.18 14.73 -3.30
N GLY A 33 -16.51 14.69 -2.00
CA GLY A 33 -17.85 14.38 -1.49
C GLY A 33 -18.16 12.88 -1.42
N VAL A 34 -17.24 12.00 -1.80
CA VAL A 34 -17.41 10.54 -1.70
C VAL A 34 -17.19 10.07 -0.26
N GLY A 35 -16.25 10.70 0.43
CA GLY A 35 -15.78 10.27 1.74
C GLY A 35 -14.64 9.25 1.65
N THR A 36 -13.86 9.18 2.71
CA THR A 36 -12.67 8.35 2.83
C THR A 36 -12.59 7.73 4.22
N VAL A 37 -11.88 6.61 4.32
CA VAL A 37 -11.35 6.08 5.58
C VAL A 37 -9.86 6.38 5.59
N SER A 38 -9.38 7.14 6.56
CA SER A 38 -7.98 7.57 6.63
C SER A 38 -7.33 7.16 7.96
N HIS A 39 -6.03 6.87 7.91
CA HIS A 39 -5.23 6.54 9.09
C HIS A 39 -3.94 7.36 9.04
N PHE A 40 -3.64 8.08 10.13
CA PHE A 40 -2.51 9.01 10.16
C PHE A 40 -1.21 8.29 10.56
N GLY A 41 -0.18 8.47 9.74
CA GLY A 41 1.17 7.95 10.01
C GLY A 41 1.33 6.47 9.67
N TYR A 42 1.96 6.19 8.53
CA TYR A 42 2.41 4.85 8.14
C TYR A 42 3.66 4.97 7.28
N GLN A 43 4.63 4.06 7.43
CA GLN A 43 5.89 4.09 6.68
C GLN A 43 6.22 2.73 6.09
N THR A 44 6.62 2.72 4.82
CA THR A 44 7.11 1.54 4.10
C THR A 44 8.34 1.90 3.29
N ARG A 45 9.09 0.88 2.85
CA ARG A 45 10.23 1.03 1.95
C ARG A 45 10.13 -0.02 0.85
N PHE A 46 10.29 0.42 -0.39
CA PHE A 46 10.25 -0.43 -1.57
C PHE A 46 11.59 -0.37 -2.28
N ASP A 47 12.09 -1.53 -2.70
CA ASP A 47 13.30 -1.59 -3.52
C ASP A 47 12.93 -1.42 -4.99
N LEU A 48 13.24 -0.25 -5.54
CA LEU A 48 12.91 0.10 -6.92
C LEU A 48 13.72 -0.65 -7.98
N ARG A 49 14.76 -1.40 -7.57
CA ARG A 49 15.52 -2.27 -8.48
C ARG A 49 14.70 -3.47 -8.94
N GLU A 50 13.70 -3.85 -8.16
CA GLU A 50 12.74 -4.91 -8.47
C GLU A 50 11.46 -4.28 -9.05
N ILE A 51 11.55 -3.72 -10.27
CA ILE A 51 10.37 -3.18 -10.95
C ILE A 51 9.41 -4.33 -11.28
N PRO A 52 8.17 -4.37 -10.72
CA PRO A 52 7.24 -5.49 -10.92
C PRO A 52 6.65 -5.55 -12.34
N LEU A 53 6.66 -4.42 -13.06
CA LEU A 53 6.09 -4.26 -14.38
C LEU A 53 7.20 -3.84 -15.35
N GLY A 54 7.68 -4.82 -16.10
CA GLY A 54 8.80 -4.69 -17.02
C GLY A 54 8.74 -3.42 -17.86
N HIS A 55 9.82 -2.65 -17.83
CA HIS A 55 10.19 -1.78 -18.94
C HIS A 55 11.41 -2.42 -19.62
N ARG A 56 11.10 -3.39 -20.48
CA ARG A 56 11.65 -3.52 -21.83
C ARG A 56 10.48 -3.69 -22.78
#